data_AF-A0A530GE98-F1
#
_entry.id   AF-A0A530GE98-F1
#
_cell.length_a   1.000
_cell.length_b   1.000
_cell.length_c   1.000
_cell.angle_alpha   90.00
_cell.angle_beta   90.00
_cell.angle_gamma   90.00
#
_symmetry.space_group_name_H-M   'P 1'
#
loop_
_entity.id
_entity.type
_entity.pdbx_description
1 polymer ?
#
loop_
_entity_poly.entity_id
_entity_poly.type
_entity_poly.pdbx_seq_one_letter_code
_entity_poly.pdbx_strand_id
1 'polypeptide(L)'
;VDAQGSVEAASDGFAALGIEPRTLAALVADVASSGDRVVKRLVPGSGTSYPAGFARLTDTRHLLVVIDEDQLDGDQEEQPTAGQGDRPESEQV
;
A
#
# COMPACT_ATOMS: atom_id res chain seq x y z
N VAL A 1 6.51 -3.58 -8.10
CA VAL A 1 6.64 -2.77 -9.33
C VAL A 1 8.05 -2.96 -9.84
N ASP A 2 8.22 -3.33 -11.10
CA ASP A 2 9.53 -3.60 -11.68
C ASP A 2 10.27 -2.30 -12.07
N ALA A 3 11.47 -2.44 -12.65
CA ALA A 3 12.28 -1.31 -13.09
C ALA A 3 11.71 -0.52 -14.29
N GLN A 4 10.68 -1.03 -14.97
CA GLN A 4 10.03 -0.37 -16.10
C GLN A 4 8.68 0.28 -15.70
N GLY A 5 8.30 0.17 -14.42
CA GLY A 5 7.01 0.67 -13.95
C GLY A 5 5.85 -0.31 -14.16
N SER A 6 6.13 -1.58 -14.46
CA SER A 6 5.10 -2.62 -14.53
C SER A 6 4.75 -3.15 -13.14
N VAL A 7 3.48 -3.50 -12.95
CA VAL A 7 2.97 -4.04 -11.69
C VAL A 7 3.19 -5.54 -11.65
N GLU A 8 4.11 -6.00 -10.80
CA GLU A 8 4.36 -7.44 -10.58
C GLU A 8 3.32 -8.09 -9.66
N ALA A 9 2.81 -7.32 -8.69
CA ALA A 9 1.81 -7.74 -7.71
C ALA A 9 1.10 -6.51 -7.15
N ALA A 10 -0.18 -6.65 -6.80
CA ALA A 10 -0.98 -5.58 -6.22
C ALA A 10 -2.03 -6.13 -5.26
N SER A 11 -2.39 -5.33 -4.26
CA SER A 11 -3.55 -5.57 -3.42
C SER A 11 -4.85 -5.39 -4.21
N ASP A 12 -5.93 -6.00 -3.73
CA ASP A 12 -7.27 -5.73 -4.22
C ASP A 12 -7.57 -4.22 -4.14
N GLY A 13 -8.29 -3.70 -5.14
CA GLY A 13 -8.60 -2.28 -5.25
C GLY A 13 -7.53 -1.42 -5.94
N PHE A 14 -6.28 -1.88 -6.10
CA PHE A 14 -5.23 -1.08 -6.75
C PHE A 14 -5.61 -0.64 -8.18
N ALA A 15 -6.25 -1.54 -8.95
CA ALA A 15 -6.67 -1.23 -10.32
C ALA A 15 -7.73 -0.10 -10.38
N ALA A 16 -8.54 0.05 -9.32
CA ALA A 16 -9.58 1.08 -9.24
C ALA A 16 -8.99 2.49 -9.03
N LEU A 17 -7.76 2.58 -8.50
CA LEU A 17 -7.05 3.86 -8.32
C LEU A 17 -6.65 4.50 -9.66
N GLY A 18 -6.65 3.73 -10.76
CA GLY A 18 -6.37 4.25 -12.11
C GLY A 18 -4.97 4.85 -12.28
N ILE A 19 -3.99 4.39 -11.50
CA ILE A 19 -2.60 4.85 -11.62
C ILE A 19 -1.99 4.27 -12.88
N GLU A 20 -1.62 5.15 -13.82
CA GLU A 20 -1.08 4.70 -15.10
C GLU A 20 0.36 4.16 -14.99
N PRO A 21 0.75 3.18 -15.82
CA PRO A 21 2.11 2.64 -15.84
C PRO A 21 3.19 3.71 -16.07
N ARG A 22 2.88 4.75 -16.86
CA ARG A 22 3.79 5.90 -17.07
C ARG A 22 4.10 6.65 -15.77
N THR A 23 3.12 6.73 -14.87
CA THR A 23 3.28 7.35 -13.56
C THR A 23 4.19 6.50 -12.69
N LEU A 24 4.02 5.17 -12.72
CA LEU A 24 4.90 4.24 -12.02
C LEU A 24 6.34 4.30 -12.53
N ALA A 25 6.54 4.36 -13.85
CA ALA A 25 7.87 4.51 -14.45
C ALA A 25 8.56 5.81 -14.02
N ALA A 26 7.81 6.92 -13.92
CA ALA A 26 8.34 8.18 -13.40
C ALA A 26 8.77 8.06 -11.92
N LEU A 27 7.99 7.36 -11.08
CA LEU A 27 8.36 7.10 -9.68
C LEU A 27 9.62 6.23 -9.56
N VAL A 28 9.79 5.25 -10.46
CA VAL A 28 11.02 4.45 -10.54
C VAL A 28 12.23 5.33 -10.87
N ALA A 29 12.09 6.25 -11.83
CA ALA A 29 13.16 7.19 -12.17
C ALA A 29 13.47 8.13 -10.99
N ASP A 30 12.43 8.64 -10.32
CA ASP A 30 12.58 9.54 -9.15
C ASP A 30 13.39 8.84 -8.04
N VAL A 31 12.99 7.63 -7.62
CA VAL A 31 13.69 6.91 -6.55
C VAL A 31 15.08 6.44 -6.95
N ALA A 32 15.32 6.14 -8.24
CA ALA A 32 16.65 5.81 -8.74
C ALA A 32 17.60 7.02 -8.74
N SER A 33 17.07 8.22 -8.95
CA SER A 33 17.83 9.48 -8.90
C SER A 33 18.04 10.01 -7.48
N SER A 34 17.22 9.55 -6.53
CA SER A 34 17.26 9.99 -5.14
C SER A 34 18.36 9.28 -4.36
N GLY A 35 19.05 10.01 -3.47
CA GLY A 35 20.00 9.40 -2.52
C GLY A 35 19.30 8.56 -1.44
N ASP A 36 18.01 8.80 -1.24
CA ASP A 36 17.15 8.03 -0.35
C ASP A 36 16.52 6.84 -1.10
N ARG A 37 16.26 5.74 -0.38
CA ARG A 37 15.58 4.56 -0.92
C ARG A 37 14.05 4.74 -0.96
N VAL A 38 13.50 5.85 -0.47
CA VAL A 38 12.05 6.09 -0.41
C VAL A 38 11.70 7.51 -0.88
N VAL A 39 10.63 7.62 -1.67
CA VAL A 39 9.99 8.87 -2.08
C VAL A 39 8.57 8.93 -1.52
N LYS A 40 8.16 10.08 -0.98
CA LYS A 40 6.79 10.31 -0.49
C LYS A 40 6.18 11.48 -1.26
N ARG A 41 5.14 11.23 -2.05
CA ARG A 41 4.49 12.25 -2.87
C ARG A 41 3.08 11.87 -3.26
N LEU A 42 2.34 12.86 -3.75
CA LEU A 42 1.06 12.64 -4.42
C LEU A 42 1.29 11.98 -5.78
N VAL A 43 0.51 10.95 -6.07
CA VAL A 43 0.53 10.16 -7.31
C VAL A 43 -0.80 10.36 -8.04
N PRO A 44 -0.78 10.83 -9.29
CA PRO A 44 -2.01 11.00 -10.07
C PRO A 44 -2.63 9.65 -10.44
N GLY A 45 -3.94 9.53 -10.19
CA GLY A 45 -4.76 8.38 -10.57
C GLY A 45 -6.05 8.80 -11.30
N SER A 46 -7.12 8.01 -11.17
CA SER A 46 -8.40 8.24 -11.85
C SER A 46 -9.17 9.41 -11.23
N GLY A 47 -8.82 10.63 -11.64
CA GLY A 47 -9.57 11.85 -11.30
C GLY A 47 -9.16 12.53 -9.99
N THR A 48 -8.25 11.94 -9.21
CA THR A 48 -7.65 12.55 -8.02
C THR A 48 -6.17 12.21 -7.91
N SER A 49 -5.48 12.83 -6.95
CA SER A 49 -4.11 12.48 -6.59
C SER A 49 -4.10 11.79 -5.23
N TYR A 50 -3.43 10.65 -5.14
CA TYR A 50 -3.37 9.85 -3.92
C TYR A 50 -2.04 10.07 -3.18
N PRO A 51 -2.06 10.25 -1.85
CA PRO A 51 -0.84 10.18 -1.04
C PRO A 51 -0.18 8.80 -1.19
N ALA A 52 1.09 8.79 -1.57
CA ALA A 52 1.80 7.54 -1.77
C ALA A 52 3.26 7.57 -1.28
N GLY A 53 3.72 6.41 -0.83
CA GLY A 53 5.12 6.09 -0.59
C GLY A 53 5.63 5.14 -1.66
N PHE A 54 6.78 5.44 -2.26
CA PHE A 54 7.45 4.59 -3.23
C PHE A 54 8.85 4.23 -2.74
N ALA A 55 9.09 2.95 -2.47
CA ALA A 55 10.32 2.46 -1.88
C ALA A 55 11.06 1.50 -2.80
N ARG A 56 12.38 1.63 -2.89
CA ARG A 56 13.26 0.71 -3.58
C ARG A 56 13.58 -0.48 -2.68
N LEU A 57 13.13 -1.68 -3.06
CA LEU A 57 13.43 -2.93 -2.36
C LEU A 57 14.74 -3.53 -2.87
N THR A 58 14.90 -3.55 -4.20
CA THR A 58 16.12 -3.95 -4.92
C THR A 58 16.31 -3.00 -6.11
N ASP A 59 17.41 -3.14 -6.87
CA ASP A 59 17.60 -2.32 -8.08
C ASP A 59 16.57 -2.62 -9.19
N THR A 60 15.82 -3.71 -9.06
CA THR A 60 14.79 -4.12 -10.04
C THR A 60 13.38 -4.16 -9.48
N ARG A 61 13.20 -4.01 -8.16
CA ARG A 61 11.90 -4.11 -7.49
C ARG A 61 11.63 -2.96 -6.56
N HIS A 62 10.41 -2.45 -6.65
CA HIS A 62 9.90 -1.32 -5.91
C HIS A 62 8.55 -1.64 -5.28
N LEU A 63 8.32 -1.09 -4.10
CA LEU A 63 7.07 -1.15 -3.37
C LEU A 63 6.36 0.20 -3.47
N LEU A 64 5.11 0.19 -3.94
CA LEU A 64 4.22 1.33 -3.89
C LEU A 64 3.19 1.09 -2.78
N VAL A 65 3.05 2.05 -1.88
CA VAL A 65 1.98 2.12 -0.88
C VAL A 65 1.15 3.35 -1.21
N VAL A 66 -0.15 3.16 -1.42
CA VAL A 66 -1.09 4.25 -1.73
C VAL A 66 -2.15 4.30 -0.64
N ILE A 67 -2.51 5.52 -0.26
CA ILE A 67 -3.53 5.79 0.74
C ILE A 67 -4.74 6.33 -0.02
N ASP A 68 -5.85 5.58 0.01
CA ASP A 68 -7.12 6.04 -0.53
C ASP A 68 -7.92 6.71 0.60
N GLU A 69 -7.87 8.04 0.64
CA GLU A 69 -8.48 8.83 1.72
C GLU A 69 -10.01 8.71 1.74
N ASP A 70 -10.66 8.44 0.60
CA ASP A 70 -12.12 8.28 0.51
C ASP A 70 -12.61 6.99 1.18
N GLN A 71 -11.76 5.95 1.19
CA GLN A 71 -12.03 4.67 1.88
C GLN A 71 -11.67 4.71 3.38
N LEU A 72 -10.84 5.67 3.80
CA LEU A 72 -10.37 5.74 5.19
C LEU A 72 -11.42 6.31 6.16
N ASP A 73 -12.37 7.11 5.66
CA ASP A 73 -13.47 7.63 6.45
C ASP A 73 -14.55 6.56 6.76
N GLY A 74 -14.44 5.36 6.17
CA GLY A 74 -15.50 4.34 6.14
C GLY A 74 -15.43 3.22 7.19
N ASP A 75 -14.27 2.69 7.56
CA ASP A 75 -14.22 1.41 8.28
C ASP A 75 -13.12 1.36 9.35
N GLN A 76 -13.36 2.01 10.48
CA GLN A 76 -12.77 1.60 11.76
C GLN A 76 -13.75 0.69 12.51
N GLU A 77 -14.25 -0.36 11.85
CA GLU A 77 -14.77 -1.50 12.60
C GLU A 77 -13.56 -2.26 13.13
N GLU A 78 -13.20 -1.97 14.38
CA GLU A 78 -12.34 -2.78 15.22
C GLU A 78 -12.69 -4.25 15.01
N GLN A 79 -11.86 -4.98 14.26
CA GLN A 79 -12.03 -6.43 14.15
C GLN A 79 -11.94 -7.01 15.56
N PRO A 80 -12.99 -7.63 16.10
CA PRO A 80 -12.89 -8.30 17.38
C PRO A 80 -11.86 -9.42 17.19
N THR A 81 -10.75 -9.35 17.92
CA THR A 81 -9.77 -10.42 17.97
C THR A 81 -10.46 -11.67 18.54
N ALA A 82 -11.00 -12.50 17.66
CA ALA A 82 -11.60 -13.78 17.99
C ALA A 82 -10.52 -14.87 17.89
N GLY A 83 -9.99 -15.25 19.05
CA GLY A 83 -9.14 -16.42 19.27
C GLY A 83 -8.38 -16.22 20.59
N GLN A 84 -8.60 -16.96 21.66
CA GLN A 84 -8.78 -18.40 21.75
C GLN A 84 -9.52 -18.72 23.06
N GLY A 85 -10.50 -19.62 23.01
CA GLY A 85 -11.13 -20.15 24.22
C GLY A 85 -10.16 -21.02 25.02
N ASP A 86 -10.28 -20.93 26.34
CA ASP A 86 -10.11 -22.08 27.23
C ASP A 86 -11.34 -22.17 28.13
N ARG A 87 -11.94 -23.36 28.16
CA ARG A 87 -13.26 -23.66 28.71
C ARG A 87 -13.17 -24.00 30.22
N PRO A 88 -14.31 -24.04 30.93
CA PRO A 88 -14.38 -23.84 32.38
C PRO A 88 -14.19 -25.15 33.15
N GLU A 89 -13.67 -25.09 34.38
CA GLU A 89 -14.10 -25.98 35.48
C GLU A 89 -13.57 -25.50 36.85
N SER A 90 -14.53 -25.38 37.79
CA SER A 90 -14.47 -25.78 39.20
C SER A 90 -13.33 -25.29 40.11
N GLU A 91 -13.66 -24.51 41.17
CA GLU A 91 -13.57 -25.04 42.54
C GLU A 91 -14.30 -24.13 43.55
N GLN A 92 -15.07 -24.78 44.43
CA GLN A 92 -15.75 -24.22 45.60
C GLN A 92 -14.74 -24.03 46.74
N VAL A 93 -14.87 -22.97 47.55
CA VAL A 93 -14.67 -22.96 49.03
C VAL A 93 -15.28 -21.71 49.66
#